data_AF-A0A3D8GNR9-F1
#
_entry.id   AF-A0A3D8GNR9-F1
#
_cell.length_a   1.000
_cell.length_b   1.000
_cell.length_c   1.000
_cell.angle_alpha   90.00
_cell.angle_beta   90.00
_cell.angle_gamma   90.00
#
_symmetry.space_group_name_H-M   'P 1'
#
loop_
_entity.id
_entity.type
_entity.pdbx_description
1 polymer ?
#
loop_
_entity_poly.entity_id
_entity_poly.type
_entity_poly.pdbx_seq_one_letter_code
_entity_poly.pdbx_strand_id
1 'polypeptide(L)'
;MVVFCHNATLKVKQPIRDADVVHIGNLLPLVASKQADERLTKFRMEKIRLLLSKLYIQDRHARKIQSQNHIRNIKSSMEERKLHIANNICPRCGGHLITRIGKGGSFKGCSNYPKCRFIA
;
A
#
# COMPACT_ATOMS: atom_id res chain seq x y z
N MET A 1 2.32 16.94 -15.59
CA MET A 1 0.86 16.95 -15.83
C MET A 1 0.17 16.93 -14.48
N VAL A 2 -0.65 17.94 -14.19
CA VAL A 2 -1.48 17.97 -12.98
C VAL A 2 -2.94 17.78 -13.40
N VAL A 3 -3.61 16.83 -12.78
CA VAL A 3 -5.01 16.50 -13.08
C VAL A 3 -5.86 16.88 -11.88
N PHE A 4 -6.86 17.73 -12.12
CA PHE A 4 -7.84 18.12 -11.10
C PHE A 4 -9.13 17.34 -11.29
N CYS A 5 -9.55 16.63 -10.24
CA CYS A 5 -10.95 16.24 -10.08
C CYS A 5 -11.78 17.50 -9.75
N HIS A 6 -13.09 17.46 -10.02
CA HIS A 6 -14.00 18.62 -9.96
C HIS A 6 -13.90 19.47 -8.67
N ASN A 7 -13.46 18.90 -7.55
CA ASN A 7 -13.41 19.57 -6.25
C ASN A 7 -11.98 19.78 -5.70
N ALA A 8 -10.94 19.72 -6.53
CA ALA A 8 -9.56 19.87 -6.07
C ALA A 8 -8.96 21.25 -6.38
N THR A 9 -8.26 21.85 -5.42
CA THR A 9 -7.53 23.13 -5.58
C THR A 9 -6.06 22.94 -5.22
N LEU A 10 -5.13 23.26 -6.13
CA LEU A 10 -3.69 23.12 -5.89
C LEU A 10 -3.15 24.43 -5.33
N LYS A 11 -2.74 24.41 -4.06
CA LYS A 11 -2.07 25.55 -3.42
C LYS A 11 -0.56 25.40 -3.63
N VAL A 12 0.01 26.18 -4.54
CA VAL A 12 1.46 26.19 -4.81
C VAL A 12 2.08 27.45 -4.21
N LYS A 13 3.23 27.32 -3.54
CA LYS A 13 3.95 28.46 -2.93
C LYS A 13 4.72 29.33 -3.95
N GLN A 14 4.99 28.81 -5.14
CA GLN A 14 5.63 29.53 -6.24
C GLN A 14 4.79 29.35 -7.51
N PRO A 15 4.75 30.35 -8.42
CA PRO A 15 3.98 30.24 -9.65
C PRO A 15 4.58 29.15 -10.53
N ILE A 16 3.79 28.10 -10.80
CA ILE A 16 4.17 27.09 -11.78
C ILE A 16 3.96 27.73 -13.16
N ARG A 17 5.05 28.06 -13.85
CA ARG A 17 4.97 28.75 -15.15
C ARG A 17 4.63 27.80 -16.30
N ASP A 18 5.03 26.54 -16.20
CA ASP A 18 5.00 25.58 -17.33
C ASP A 18 4.36 24.22 -16.97
N ALA A 19 3.20 24.22 -16.31
CA ALA A 19 2.47 22.97 -16.08
C ALA A 19 1.24 22.84 -16.99
N ASP A 20 1.22 21.77 -17.77
CA ASP A 20 0.01 21.30 -18.44
C ASP A 20 -1.05 20.93 -17.39
N VAL A 21 -2.06 21.79 -17.26
CA VAL A 21 -3.26 21.56 -16.45
C VAL A 21 -4.29 20.84 -17.30
N VAL A 22 -4.73 19.68 -16.84
CA VAL A 22 -5.59 18.79 -17.62
C VAL A 22 -6.84 18.48 -16.82
N HIS A 23 -8.00 18.79 -17.40
CA HIS A 23 -9.27 18.38 -16.82
C HIS A 23 -9.48 16.87 -16.99
N ILE A 24 -10.12 16.25 -16.00
CA ILE A 24 -10.28 14.80 -15.95
C ILE A 24 -10.92 14.20 -17.20
N GLY A 25 -11.85 14.91 -17.85
CA GLY A 25 -12.47 14.47 -19.12
C GLY A 25 -11.49 14.40 -20.30
N ASN A 26 -10.43 15.20 -20.26
CA ASN A 26 -9.40 15.25 -21.30
C ASN A 26 -8.15 14.43 -20.93
N LEU A 27 -8.16 13.73 -19.80
CA LEU A 27 -7.03 12.96 -19.31
C LEU A 27 -6.69 11.78 -20.24
N LEU A 28 -7.68 10.96 -20.59
CA LEU A 28 -7.45 9.77 -21.41
C LEU A 28 -6.96 10.12 -22.83
N PRO A 29 -7.57 11.09 -23.56
CA PRO A 29 -7.05 11.54 -24.85
C PRO A 29 -5.63 12.09 -24.76
N LEU A 30 -5.32 12.85 -23.70
CA LEU A 30 -3.99 13.41 -23.52
C LEU A 30 -2.93 12.35 -23.20
N VAL A 31 -3.23 11.43 -22.28
CA VAL A 31 -2.36 10.28 -21.96
C VAL A 31 -2.11 9.45 -23.22
N ALA A 32 -3.14 9.20 -24.01
CA ALA A 32 -3.01 8.52 -25.30
C ALA A 32 -2.14 9.29 -26.31
N SER A 33 -2.25 10.62 -26.35
CA SER A 33 -1.43 11.47 -27.24
C SER A 33 0.03 11.60 -26.79
N LYS A 34 0.31 11.52 -25.49
CA LYS A 34 1.65 11.69 -24.90
C LYS A 34 2.42 10.37 -24.74
N GLN A 35 1.72 9.25 -24.62
CA GLN A 35 2.29 7.90 -24.58
C GLN A 35 1.86 7.12 -25.81
N ALA A 36 2.45 7.45 -26.96
CA ALA A 36 2.24 6.68 -28.19
C ALA A 36 2.86 5.27 -28.11
N ASP A 37 3.91 5.06 -27.29
CA ASP A 37 4.79 3.88 -27.39
C ASP A 37 4.98 3.04 -26.11
N GLU A 38 4.00 2.98 -25.22
CA GLU A 38 3.96 1.86 -24.25
C GLU A 38 2.63 1.13 -24.23
N ARG A 39 2.16 0.77 -25.43
CA ARG A 39 1.27 -0.38 -25.56
C ARG A 39 2.03 -1.60 -25.04
N LEU A 40 1.50 -2.26 -24.02
CA LEU A 40 1.99 -3.56 -23.63
C LEU A 40 2.07 -4.43 -24.89
N THR A 41 3.29 -4.77 -25.31
CA THR A 41 3.46 -5.57 -26.53
C THR A 41 2.73 -6.89 -26.35
N LYS A 42 2.27 -7.49 -27.45
CA LYS A 42 1.61 -8.81 -27.43
C LYS A 42 2.42 -9.83 -26.62
N PHE A 43 3.75 -9.75 -26.70
CA PHE A 43 4.68 -10.56 -25.92
C PHE A 43 4.59 -10.28 -24.40
N ARG A 44 4.58 -9.01 -23.97
CA ARG A 44 4.41 -8.65 -22.54
C ARG A 44 3.05 -9.10 -22.02
N MET A 45 1.98 -8.96 -22.82
CA MET A 45 0.64 -9.46 -22.46
C MET A 45 0.63 -10.97 -22.30
N GLU A 46 1.23 -11.70 -23.25
CA GLU A 46 1.31 -13.16 -23.19
C GLU A 46 2.13 -13.65 -22.01
N LYS A 47 3.23 -12.95 -21.69
CA LYS A 47 4.03 -13.21 -20.48
C LYS A 47 3.20 -13.02 -19.21
N ILE A 48 2.41 -11.95 -19.11
CA ILE A 48 1.52 -11.71 -17.96
C ILE A 48 0.46 -12.81 -17.87
N ARG A 49 -0.17 -13.16 -18.99
CA ARG A 49 -1.16 -14.23 -19.06
C ARG A 49 -0.59 -15.55 -18.54
N LEU A 50 0.62 -15.91 -18.99
CA LEU A 50 1.31 -17.12 -18.57
C LEU A 50 1.66 -17.11 -17.07
N LEU A 51 2.08 -15.97 -16.52
CA LEU A 51 2.34 -15.84 -15.09
C LEU A 51 1.05 -16.00 -14.28
N LEU A 52 -0.03 -15.35 -14.70
CA LEU A 52 -1.32 -15.46 -14.02
C LEU A 52 -1.89 -16.88 -14.10
N SER A 53 -1.74 -17.58 -15.22
CA SER A 53 -2.20 -18.97 -15.35
C SER A 53 -1.45 -19.91 -14.41
N LYS A 54 -0.16 -19.66 -14.15
CA LYS A 54 0.63 -20.44 -13.18
C LYS A 54 0.19 -20.22 -11.74
N LEU A 55 -0.30 -19.03 -11.41
CA LEU A 55 -0.81 -18.69 -10.08
C LEU A 55 -2.28 -19.12 -9.88
N TYR A 56 -3.01 -19.38 -10.97
CA TYR A 56 -4.42 -19.76 -10.94
C TYR A 56 -4.59 -21.24 -10.59
N ILE A 57 -4.90 -21.51 -9.32
CA ILE A 57 -5.17 -22.87 -8.86
C ILE A 57 -6.56 -23.31 -9.32
N GLN A 58 -6.62 -24.25 -10.27
CA GLN A 58 -7.86 -24.82 -10.79
C GLN A 58 -8.45 -25.92 -9.90
N ASP A 59 -7.61 -26.66 -9.20
CA ASP A 59 -8.06 -27.73 -8.31
C ASP A 59 -8.77 -27.16 -7.07
N ARG A 60 -9.96 -27.69 -6.78
CA ARG A 60 -10.80 -27.22 -5.67
C ARG A 60 -10.13 -27.51 -4.33
N HIS A 61 -9.47 -28.66 -4.20
CA HIS A 61 -8.81 -29.06 -2.97
C HIS A 61 -7.57 -28.19 -2.70
N ALA A 62 -6.76 -27.94 -3.72
CA ALA A 62 -5.62 -27.05 -3.65
C ALA A 62 -6.01 -25.60 -3.30
N ARG A 63 -7.12 -25.06 -3.84
CA ARG A 63 -7.65 -23.75 -3.42
C ARG A 63 -8.05 -23.74 -1.94
N LYS A 64 -8.67 -24.82 -1.45
CA LYS A 64 -9.04 -24.96 -0.04
C LYS A 64 -7.80 -24.98 0.85
N ILE A 65 -6.76 -25.73 0.47
CA ILE A 65 -5.46 -25.76 1.18
C ILE A 65 -4.84 -24.36 1.19
N GLN A 66 -4.79 -23.68 0.05
CA GLN A 66 -4.21 -22.34 -0.05
C GLN A 66 -4.93 -21.36 0.88
N SER A 67 -6.27 -21.38 0.89
CA SER A 67 -7.08 -20.56 1.80
C SER A 67 -6.82 -20.89 3.27
N GLN A 68 -6.76 -22.17 3.64
CA GLN A 68 -6.43 -22.59 5.00
C GLN A 68 -5.04 -22.14 5.44
N ASN A 69 -4.04 -22.24 4.54
CA ASN A 69 -2.68 -21.77 4.81
C ASN A 69 -2.64 -20.25 5.01
N HIS A 70 -3.36 -19.49 4.19
CA HIS A 70 -3.49 -18.05 4.35
C HIS A 70 -4.07 -17.69 5.73
N ILE A 71 -5.18 -18.32 6.13
CA ILE A 71 -5.81 -18.08 7.44
C ILE A 71 -4.85 -18.47 8.57
N ARG A 72 -4.15 -19.61 8.46
CA ARG A 72 -3.16 -20.04 9.46
C ARG A 72 -2.04 -19.01 9.62
N ASN A 73 -1.48 -18.52 8.51
CA ASN A 73 -0.39 -17.55 8.51
C ASN A 73 -0.81 -16.19 9.09
N ILE A 74 -2.05 -15.75 8.82
CA ILE A 74 -2.60 -14.55 9.47
C ILE A 74 -2.69 -14.78 10.97
N LYS A 75 -3.26 -15.91 11.41
CA LYS A 75 -3.41 -16.23 12.83
C LYS A 75 -2.06 -16.25 13.55
N SER A 76 -1.04 -16.89 12.98
CA SER A 76 0.30 -16.91 13.59
C SER A 76 0.90 -15.51 13.69
N SER A 77 0.82 -14.71 12.62
CA SER A 77 1.31 -13.32 12.61
C SER A 77 0.61 -12.43 13.64
N MET A 78 -0.68 -12.65 13.87
CA MET A 78 -1.46 -11.93 14.88
C MET A 78 -1.03 -12.32 16.29
N GLU A 79 -0.77 -13.60 16.55
CA GLU A 79 -0.33 -14.08 17.86
C GLU A 79 1.09 -13.60 18.18
N GLU A 80 2.01 -13.66 17.21
CA GLU A 80 3.37 -13.09 17.34
C GLU A 80 3.31 -11.61 17.68
N ARG A 81 2.46 -10.84 16.98
CA ARG A 81 2.26 -9.42 17.28
C ARG A 81 1.77 -9.20 18.71
N LYS A 82 0.81 -10.01 19.18
CA LYS A 82 0.28 -9.93 20.54
C LYS A 82 1.35 -10.24 21.57
N LEU A 83 2.17 -11.27 21.33
CA LEU A 83 3.30 -11.66 22.18
C LEU A 83 4.34 -10.55 22.25
N HIS A 84 4.69 -9.93 21.11
CA HIS A 84 5.58 -8.78 21.07
C HIS A 84 5.06 -7.64 21.95
N ILE A 85 3.78 -7.27 21.82
CA ILE A 85 3.17 -6.21 22.62
C ILE A 85 3.17 -6.56 24.13
N ALA A 86 2.85 -7.81 24.47
CA ALA A 86 2.87 -8.29 25.85
C ALA A 86 4.27 -8.18 26.48
N ASN A 87 5.31 -8.47 25.70
CA ASN A 87 6.71 -8.35 26.10
C ASN A 87 7.26 -6.92 26.00
N ASN A 88 6.40 -5.90 25.78
CA ASN A 88 6.79 -4.51 25.54
C ASN A 88 7.79 -4.32 24.37
N ILE A 89 7.65 -5.13 23.33
CA ILE A 89 8.43 -5.06 22.08
C ILE A 89 7.52 -4.57 20.95
N CYS A 90 8.02 -3.66 20.13
CA CYS A 90 7.30 -3.13 18.99
C CYS A 90 7.28 -4.14 17.84
N PRO A 91 6.10 -4.61 17.38
CA PRO A 91 5.99 -5.60 16.31
C PRO A 91 6.35 -5.04 14.92
N ARG A 92 6.60 -3.73 14.79
CA ARG A 92 6.96 -3.08 13.52
C ARG A 92 8.47 -2.93 13.33
N CYS A 93 9.23 -2.72 14.41
CA CYS A 93 10.65 -2.40 14.33
C CYS A 93 11.52 -3.08 15.39
N GLY A 94 10.95 -3.90 16.28
CA GLY A 94 11.69 -4.58 17.36
C GLY A 94 12.13 -3.69 18.53
N GLY A 95 11.95 -2.36 18.46
CA GLY A 95 12.26 -1.45 19.57
C GLY A 95 11.31 -1.61 20.76
N HIS A 96 11.65 -1.05 21.92
CA HIS A 96 10.83 -1.16 23.13
C HIS A 96 9.54 -0.32 23.04
N LEU A 97 8.46 -0.79 23.66
CA LEU A 97 7.23 -0.05 23.89
C LEU A 97 7.31 0.63 25.25
N ILE A 98 7.05 1.93 25.27
CA ILE A 98 7.08 2.76 26.47
C ILE A 98 5.73 3.45 26.65
N THR A 99 5.31 3.62 27.90
CA THR A 99 4.11 4.41 28.22
C THR A 99 4.42 5.90 28.04
N ARG A 100 3.62 6.59 27.24
CA ARG A 100 3.71 8.04 26.98
C ARG A 100 2.39 8.70 27.35
N ILE A 101 2.43 9.97 27.74
CA ILE A 101 1.24 10.76 28.09
C ILE A 101 0.91 11.67 26.91
N GLY A 102 -0.30 11.54 26.38
CA GLY A 102 -0.85 12.42 25.33
C GLY A 102 -2.06 13.19 25.83
N LYS A 103 -2.66 13.98 24.93
CA LYS A 103 -3.84 14.80 25.24
C LYS A 103 -5.03 13.98 25.75
N GLY A 104 -5.18 12.74 25.30
CA GLY A 104 -6.27 11.82 25.69
C GLY A 104 -5.90 10.82 26.80
N GLY A 105 -4.76 11.00 27.47
CA GLY A 105 -4.27 10.07 28.51
C GLY A 105 -3.02 9.29 28.12
N SER A 106 -2.68 8.27 28.90
CA SER A 106 -1.49 7.44 28.69
C SER A 106 -1.69 6.39 27.60
N PHE A 107 -0.69 6.19 26.74
CA PHE A 107 -0.70 5.16 25.68
C PHE A 107 0.68 4.49 25.55
N LYS A 108 0.74 3.26 25.03
CA LYS A 108 2.02 2.57 24.75
C LYS A 108 2.51 2.92 23.34
N GLY A 109 3.59 3.67 23.25
CA GLY A 109 4.24 4.06 22.00
C GLY A 109 5.62 3.44 21.83
N CYS A 110 6.06 3.27 20.59
CA CYS A 110 7.43 2.82 20.32
C CYS A 110 8.47 3.86 20.78
N SER A 111 9.55 3.39 21.42
CA SER A 111 10.68 4.23 21.84
C SER A 111 11.37 4.91 20.64
N ASN A 112 11.39 4.26 19.48
CA ASN A 112 12.02 4.74 18.25
C ASN A 112 11.25 5.85 17.52
N TYR A 113 10.22 6.45 18.12
CA TYR A 113 9.60 7.65 17.58
C TYR A 113 10.65 8.78 17.42
N PRO A 114 10.70 9.52 16.30
CA PRO A 114 9.68 9.60 15.23
C PRO A 114 9.84 8.58 14.07
N LYS A 115 10.92 7.79 14.05
CA LYS A 115 11.22 6.82 12.98
C LYS A 115 10.20 5.66 12.96
N CYS A 116 9.72 5.24 14.14
CA CYS A 116 8.63 4.29 14.27
C CYS A 116 7.44 4.93 15.00
N ARG A 117 6.29 5.02 14.32
CA ARG A 117 5.05 5.61 14.86
C ARG A 117 4.03 4.54 15.31
N PHE A 118 4.51 3.36 15.68
CA PHE A 118 3.64 2.30 16.20
C PHE A 118 3.11 2.68 17.58
N ILE A 119 1.82 2.46 17.78
CA ILE A 119 1.07 2.64 19.02
C ILE A 119 0.31 1.33 19.25
N ALA A 120 0.38 0.79 20.47
CA ALA A 120 -0.34 -0.42 20.88
C ALA A 120 -1.69 -0.07 21.51
#